data_AF-A0A7W8N5J4-F1
#
_entry.id   AF-A0A7W8N5J4-F1
#
_cell.length_a   1.000
_cell.length_b   1.000
_cell.length_c   1.000
_cell.angle_alpha   90.00
_cell.angle_beta   90.00
_cell.angle_gamma   90.00
#
_symmetry.space_group_name_H-M   'P 1'
#
loop_
_entity.id
_entity.type
_entity.pdbx_description
1 polymer ?
#
loop_
_entity_poly.entity_id
_entity_poly.type
_entity_poly.pdbx_seq_one_letter_code
_entity_poly.pdbx_strand_id
1 'polypeptide(L)'
;MSEHFKIYFIKEEFFSITDWTQYKVPIKERRPALILVIEKEQFPNGLFCIPITKDNDKNGKIKALSIKRPDFIHPIKINRYDSYLLIQNMYIIHKQFIGQPYTLNDVPFEIKNTKIQREIMKKVKKVDALLKQGVIHYVPREKVFEIQLKYLEEKQKNFKNFTNK
;
A
#
# COMPACT_ATOMS: atom_id res chain seq x y z
N MET A 1 7.76 19.59 -3.73
CA MET A 1 8.11 18.33 -3.03
C MET A 1 8.29 17.24 -4.06
N SER A 2 9.42 16.53 -4.02
CA SER A 2 9.62 15.32 -4.83
C SER A 2 8.80 14.18 -4.23
N GLU A 3 7.80 13.69 -4.96
CA GLU A 3 7.11 12.45 -4.57
C GLU A 3 8.07 11.28 -4.83
N HIS A 4 8.52 10.59 -3.79
CA HIS A 4 9.35 9.40 -3.92
C HIS A 4 8.48 8.16 -4.08
N PHE A 5 8.75 7.39 -5.14
CA PHE A 5 8.01 6.18 -5.50
C PHE A 5 8.87 4.96 -5.20
N LYS A 6 8.93 4.60 -3.92
CA LYS A 6 9.80 3.54 -3.40
C LYS A 6 8.98 2.32 -2.97
N ILE A 7 9.57 1.14 -3.13
CA ILE A 7 8.92 -0.11 -2.75
C ILE A 7 9.46 -0.60 -1.42
N TYR A 8 8.55 -0.98 -0.52
CA TYR A 8 8.87 -1.51 0.79
C TYR A 8 8.13 -2.81 1.06
N PHE A 9 8.68 -3.61 1.96
CA PHE A 9 7.92 -4.64 2.65
C PHE A 9 7.11 -4.03 3.78
N ILE A 10 5.98 -4.63 4.10
CA ILE A 10 5.22 -4.32 5.33
C ILE A 10 5.80 -5.13 6.50
N LYS A 11 5.93 -4.52 7.68
CA LYS A 11 6.33 -5.23 8.91
C LYS A 11 5.30 -6.29 9.30
N GLU A 12 5.77 -7.39 9.85
CA GLU A 12 4.91 -8.52 10.23
C GLU A 12 3.79 -8.11 11.21
N GLU A 13 4.12 -7.23 12.16
CA GLU A 13 3.20 -6.68 13.15
C GLU A 13 1.91 -6.12 12.53
N PHE A 14 1.99 -5.49 11.35
CA PHE A 14 0.82 -4.95 10.66
C PHE A 14 -0.22 -6.03 10.37
N PHE A 15 0.20 -7.24 9.95
CA PHE A 15 -0.74 -8.31 9.61
C PHE A 15 -1.51 -8.83 10.83
N SER A 16 -0.98 -8.62 12.05
CA SER A 16 -1.59 -9.09 13.29
C SER A 16 -2.54 -8.10 13.96
N ILE A 17 -2.60 -6.84 13.50
CA ILE A 17 -3.40 -5.83 14.23
C ILE A 17 -4.91 -6.03 14.07
N THR A 18 -5.35 -6.59 12.94
CA THR A 18 -6.76 -6.89 12.65
C THR A 18 -6.88 -7.80 11.43
N ASP A 19 -8.09 -8.34 11.18
CA ASP A 19 -8.40 -9.03 9.93
C ASP A 19 -8.63 -8.00 8.80
N TRP A 20 -7.58 -7.83 8.00
CA TRP A 20 -7.55 -6.88 6.90
C TRP A 20 -8.43 -7.22 5.71
N THR A 21 -8.88 -8.48 5.60
CA THR A 21 -9.75 -8.92 4.51
C THR A 21 -11.11 -8.21 4.56
N GLN A 22 -11.59 -7.90 5.78
CA GLN A 22 -12.81 -7.14 6.04
C GLN A 22 -12.75 -5.71 5.46
N TYR A 23 -11.54 -5.16 5.33
CA TYR A 23 -11.28 -3.83 4.78
C TYR A 23 -10.82 -3.85 3.33
N LYS A 24 -10.92 -5.00 2.65
CA LYS A 24 -10.48 -5.19 1.24
C LYS A 24 -9.00 -4.88 1.01
N VAL A 25 -8.16 -4.90 2.05
CA VAL A 25 -6.72 -4.72 1.90
C VAL A 25 -6.14 -6.06 1.42
N PRO A 26 -5.49 -6.12 0.23
CA PRO A 26 -5.12 -7.38 -0.42
C PRO A 26 -3.79 -7.89 0.13
N ILE A 27 -3.76 -8.20 1.42
CA ILE A 27 -2.61 -8.80 2.09
C ILE A 27 -2.91 -10.26 2.42
N LYS A 28 -1.86 -11.08 2.41
CA LYS A 28 -1.94 -12.49 2.79
C LYS A 28 -1.13 -12.67 4.05
N GLU A 29 -1.73 -13.27 5.08
CA GLU A 29 -1.05 -13.57 6.32
C GLU A 29 0.29 -14.28 6.05
N ARG A 30 1.34 -13.84 6.76
CA ARG A 30 2.70 -14.41 6.74
C ARG A 30 3.46 -14.32 5.41
N ARG A 31 2.95 -13.63 4.39
CA ARG A 31 3.74 -13.33 3.17
C ARG A 31 4.20 -11.88 3.17
N PRO A 32 5.50 -11.61 2.96
CA PRO A 32 5.98 -10.25 2.78
C PRO A 32 5.19 -9.57 1.65
N ALA A 33 4.40 -8.57 2.01
CA ALA A 33 3.60 -7.79 1.08
C ALA A 33 4.42 -6.59 0.64
N LEU A 34 4.51 -6.40 -0.68
CA LEU A 34 5.16 -5.25 -1.27
C LEU A 34 4.15 -4.13 -1.46
N ILE A 35 4.57 -2.92 -1.10
CA ILE A 35 3.80 -1.71 -1.32
C ILE A 35 4.65 -0.66 -2.00
N LEU A 36 4.04 0.05 -2.94
CA LEU A 36 4.59 1.30 -3.46
C LEU A 36 4.14 2.43 -2.52
N VAL A 37 5.09 3.08 -1.86
CA VAL A 37 4.82 4.22 -0.97
C VAL A 37 4.86 5.51 -1.77
N ILE A 38 3.87 6.38 -1.54
CA ILE A 38 3.76 7.74 -2.05
C ILE A 38 3.73 8.67 -0.84
N GLU A 39 4.82 9.40 -0.64
CA GLU A 39 4.94 10.36 0.45
C GLU A 39 4.09 11.60 0.17
N LYS A 40 3.11 11.88 1.05
CA LYS A 40 2.29 13.09 1.03
C LYS A 40 2.18 13.66 2.44
N GLU A 41 2.27 14.98 2.59
CA GLU A 41 2.22 15.67 3.89
C GLU A 41 0.81 15.73 4.53
N GLN A 42 -0.21 15.11 3.93
CA GLN A 42 -1.60 15.24 4.41
C GLN A 42 -1.90 14.46 5.69
N PHE A 43 -1.11 13.43 6.02
CA PHE A 43 -1.31 12.61 7.21
C PHE A 43 -0.01 12.59 8.02
N PRO A 44 0.03 13.19 9.22
CA PRO A 44 1.19 13.10 10.10
C PRO A 44 1.57 11.64 10.31
N ASN A 45 2.77 11.25 9.90
CA ASN A 45 3.28 9.87 9.92
C ASN A 45 2.49 8.84 9.08
N GLY A 46 1.47 9.26 8.35
CA GLY A 46 0.70 8.42 7.43
C GLY A 46 1.24 8.55 6.01
N LEU A 47 1.44 7.41 5.37
CA LEU A 47 1.97 7.30 4.02
C LEU A 47 0.95 6.62 3.13
N PHE A 48 0.69 7.17 1.95
CA PHE A 48 -0.14 6.48 0.97
C PHE A 48 0.63 5.29 0.42
N CYS A 49 -0.02 4.14 0.34
CA CYS A 49 0.62 2.95 -0.15
C CYS A 49 -0.30 2.15 -1.07
N ILE A 50 0.25 1.73 -2.21
CA ILE A 50 -0.46 0.94 -3.21
C ILE A 50 0.04 -0.50 -3.12
N PRO A 51 -0.84 -1.49 -2.84
CA PRO A 51 -0.45 -2.89 -2.83
C PRO A 51 0.07 -3.35 -4.19
N ILE A 52 1.11 -4.18 -4.15
CA ILE A 52 1.68 -4.80 -5.34
C ILE A 52 1.32 -6.28 -5.33
N THR A 53 0.73 -6.77 -6.42
CA THR A 53 0.49 -8.20 -6.65
C THR A 53 1.28 -8.67 -7.86
N LYS A 54 1.64 -9.96 -7.87
CA LYS A 54 2.11 -10.65 -9.08
C LYS A 54 0.92 -11.30 -9.76
N ASP A 55 0.95 -11.45 -11.07
CA ASP A 55 0.05 -12.37 -11.76
C ASP A 55 0.61 -13.79 -11.59
N ASN A 56 0.30 -14.40 -10.44
CA ASN A 56 0.71 -15.75 -10.10
C ASN A 56 -0.33 -16.80 -10.49
N ASP A 57 -1.43 -16.37 -11.11
CA ASP A 57 -2.50 -17.23 -11.57
C ASP A 57 -2.17 -17.74 -12.98
N LYS A 58 -2.27 -19.05 -13.21
CA LYS A 58 -2.05 -19.67 -14.53
C LYS A 58 -2.98 -19.09 -15.61
N ASN A 59 -4.06 -18.42 -15.18
CA ASN A 59 -5.10 -17.89 -16.05
C ASN A 59 -4.93 -16.39 -16.41
N GLY A 60 -3.88 -15.71 -15.93
CA GLY A 60 -3.63 -14.30 -16.28
C GLY A 60 -4.72 -13.33 -15.80
N LYS A 61 -5.35 -13.65 -14.67
CA LYS A 61 -6.56 -12.95 -14.18
C LYS A 61 -6.31 -11.47 -13.90
N ILE A 62 -5.16 -11.15 -13.30
CA ILE A 62 -4.82 -9.76 -12.95
C ILE A 62 -4.51 -8.97 -14.22
N LYS A 63 -3.78 -9.57 -15.18
CA LYS A 63 -3.54 -8.97 -16.50
C LYS A 63 -4.84 -8.60 -17.20
N ALA A 64 -5.77 -9.55 -17.32
CA ALA A 64 -7.08 -9.31 -17.95
C ALA A 64 -7.85 -8.19 -17.24
N LEU A 65 -7.82 -8.16 -15.90
CA LEU A 65 -8.48 -7.11 -15.13
C LEU A 65 -7.83 -5.73 -15.31
N SER A 66 -6.51 -5.65 -15.46
CA SER A 66 -5.80 -4.40 -15.75
C SER A 66 -6.15 -3.81 -17.12
N ILE A 67 -6.40 -4.67 -18.11
CA ILE A 67 -6.85 -4.24 -19.45
C ILE A 67 -8.29 -3.71 -19.35
N LYS A 68 -9.16 -4.41 -18.63
CA LYS A 68 -10.57 -4.01 -18.46
C LYS A 68 -10.74 -2.76 -17.57
N ARG A 69 -9.85 -2.56 -16.60
CA ARG A 69 -9.92 -1.47 -15.60
C ARG A 69 -8.55 -0.79 -15.43
N PRO A 70 -8.06 -0.07 -16.46
CA PRO A 70 -6.70 0.47 -16.49
C PRO A 70 -6.44 1.59 -15.48
N ASP A 71 -7.50 2.24 -14.97
CA ASP A 71 -7.40 3.25 -13.90
C ASP A 71 -7.29 2.62 -12.51
N PHE A 72 -7.76 1.39 -12.35
CA PHE A 72 -7.82 0.70 -11.07
C PHE A 72 -6.54 -0.12 -10.89
N ILE A 73 -6.11 -0.84 -11.93
CA ILE A 73 -4.93 -1.69 -11.87
C ILE A 73 -3.91 -1.22 -12.89
N HIS A 74 -2.71 -0.87 -12.42
CA HIS A 74 -1.61 -0.40 -13.27
C HIS A 74 -0.51 -1.48 -13.36
N PRO A 75 -0.19 -1.99 -14.56
CA PRO A 75 0.92 -2.93 -14.73
C PRO A 75 2.25 -2.23 -14.45
N ILE A 76 3.13 -2.89 -13.72
CA ILE A 76 4.47 -2.40 -13.39
C ILE A 76 5.49 -3.52 -13.56
N LYS A 77 6.64 -3.19 -14.16
CA LYS A 77 7.75 -4.13 -14.30
C LYS A 77 8.66 -4.03 -13.08
N ILE A 78 8.59 -5.04 -12.21
CA ILE A 78 9.48 -5.20 -11.06
C ILE A 78 10.28 -6.48 -11.30
N ASN A 79 11.57 -6.33 -11.61
CA ASN A 79 12.44 -7.43 -12.02
C ASN A 79 11.87 -8.19 -13.24
N ARG A 80 11.89 -9.52 -13.23
CA ARG A 80 11.40 -10.41 -14.29
C ARG A 80 9.91 -10.75 -14.19
N TYR A 81 9.21 -10.24 -13.16
CA TYR A 81 7.82 -10.62 -12.91
C TYR A 81 6.85 -9.55 -13.42
N ASP A 82 5.77 -10.01 -14.06
CA ASP A 82 4.60 -9.19 -14.35
C ASP A 82 3.91 -8.85 -13.01
N SER A 83 4.12 -7.61 -12.57
CA SER A 83 3.60 -7.10 -11.31
C SER A 83 2.57 -6.02 -11.59
N TYR A 84 1.67 -5.80 -10.64
CA TYR A 84 0.53 -4.91 -10.81
C TYR A 84 0.29 -4.13 -9.52
N LEU A 85 0.11 -2.82 -9.69
CA LEU A 85 -0.32 -1.90 -8.65
C LEU A 85 -1.85 -1.95 -8.54
N LEU A 86 -2.37 -2.29 -7.36
CA LEU A 86 -3.80 -2.32 -7.07
C LEU A 86 -4.24 -0.93 -6.56
N ILE A 87 -4.33 0.06 -7.45
CA ILE A 87 -4.66 1.46 -7.10
C ILE A 87 -6.02 1.55 -6.41
N GLN A 88 -6.98 0.73 -6.83
CA GLN A 88 -8.30 0.67 -6.18
C GLN A 88 -8.24 0.24 -4.71
N ASN A 89 -7.20 -0.52 -4.34
CA ASN A 89 -6.98 -0.99 -2.97
C ASN A 89 -5.91 -0.16 -2.24
N MET A 90 -5.58 1.04 -2.72
CA MET A 90 -4.67 1.95 -2.02
C MET A 90 -5.21 2.31 -0.62
N TYR A 91 -4.32 2.33 0.37
CA TYR A 91 -4.64 2.69 1.76
C TYR A 91 -3.52 3.52 2.38
N ILE A 92 -3.77 4.04 3.60
CA ILE A 92 -2.79 4.82 4.34
C ILE A 92 -2.15 3.92 5.40
N ILE A 93 -0.84 3.87 5.42
CA ILE A 93 -0.06 3.10 6.39
C ILE A 93 0.75 4.03 7.28
N HIS A 94 0.76 3.78 8.59
CA HIS A 94 1.60 4.51 9.52
C HIS A 94 3.07 4.11 9.34
N LYS A 95 3.99 5.07 9.36
CA LYS A 95 5.42 4.85 9.08
C LYS A 95 6.06 3.76 9.95
N GLN A 96 5.53 3.51 11.16
CA GLN A 96 6.03 2.45 12.03
C GLN A 96 5.83 1.05 11.47
N PHE A 97 4.86 0.83 10.56
CA PHE A 97 4.59 -0.45 9.91
C PHE A 97 5.32 -0.62 8.57
N ILE A 98 6.06 0.39 8.10
CA ILE A 98 6.96 0.26 6.95
C ILE A 98 8.16 -0.58 7.36
N GLY A 99 8.39 -1.69 6.67
CA GLY A 99 9.53 -2.57 6.86
C GLY A 99 10.73 -2.17 6.01
N GLN A 100 11.65 -3.12 5.80
CA GLN A 100 12.82 -2.88 4.97
C GLN A 100 12.45 -2.52 3.51
N PRO A 101 13.26 -1.67 2.84
CA PRO A 101 13.09 -1.38 1.42
C PRO A 101 13.27 -2.67 0.60
N TYR A 102 12.49 -2.78 -0.48
CA TYR A 102 12.71 -3.82 -1.47
C TYR A 102 13.92 -3.45 -2.33
N THR A 103 14.89 -4.35 -2.44
CA THR A 103 16.12 -4.14 -3.21
C THR A 103 16.18 -5.01 -4.46
N LEU A 104 16.83 -4.51 -5.50
CA LEU A 104 17.30 -5.31 -6.64
C LEU A 104 18.81 -5.11 -6.74
N ASN A 105 19.58 -6.21 -6.68
CA ASN A 105 21.05 -6.16 -6.65
C ASN A 105 21.56 -5.19 -5.55
N ASP A 106 21.02 -5.33 -4.34
CA ASP A 106 21.34 -4.51 -3.16
C ASP A 106 21.03 -3.01 -3.27
N VAL A 107 20.38 -2.57 -4.35
CA VAL A 107 19.92 -1.19 -4.52
C VAL A 107 18.41 -1.09 -4.25
N PRO A 108 17.94 -0.21 -3.35
CA PRO A 108 16.52 0.03 -3.14
C PRO A 108 15.79 0.37 -4.43
N PHE A 109 14.68 -0.32 -4.69
CA PHE A 109 13.90 -0.12 -5.90
C PHE A 109 13.09 1.17 -5.81
N GLU A 110 13.28 2.04 -6.80
CA GLU A 110 12.57 3.30 -6.95
C GLU A 110 12.13 3.49 -8.40
N ILE A 111 10.88 3.88 -8.59
CA ILE A 111 10.36 4.26 -9.91
C ILE A 111 10.84 5.68 -10.18
N LYS A 112 11.96 5.84 -10.88
CA LYS A 112 12.53 7.17 -11.21
C LYS A 112 11.93 7.83 -12.46
N ASN A 113 11.21 7.05 -13.28
CA ASN A 113 10.62 7.57 -14.52
C ASN A 113 9.42 8.48 -14.21
N THR A 114 9.59 9.78 -14.42
CA THR A 114 8.59 10.81 -14.12
C THR A 114 7.31 10.67 -14.93
N LYS A 115 7.37 10.14 -16.16
CA LYS A 115 6.17 9.87 -16.98
C LYS A 115 5.30 8.79 -16.31
N ILE A 116 5.93 7.72 -15.82
CA ILE A 116 5.23 6.64 -15.11
C ILE A 116 4.66 7.15 -13.79
N GLN A 117 5.43 7.90 -12.99
CA GLN A 117 4.96 8.52 -11.75
C GLN A 117 3.70 9.38 -12.00
N ARG A 118 3.74 10.26 -13.02
CA ARG A 118 2.60 11.10 -13.40
C ARG A 118 1.37 10.28 -13.80
N GLU A 119 1.56 9.19 -14.54
CA GLU A 119 0.47 8.30 -14.93
C GLU A 119 -0.18 7.63 -13.70
N ILE A 120 0.63 7.08 -12.79
CA ILE A 120 0.14 6.49 -11.54
C ILE A 120 -0.61 7.54 -10.73
N MET A 121 -0.08 8.75 -10.59
CA MET A 121 -0.74 9.81 -9.84
C MET A 121 -2.05 10.28 -10.46
N LYS A 122 -2.16 10.31 -11.79
CA LYS A 122 -3.43 10.60 -12.47
C LYS A 122 -4.49 9.57 -12.11
N LYS A 123 -4.12 8.28 -12.11
CA LYS A 123 -4.99 7.16 -11.75
C LYS A 123 -5.39 7.20 -10.27
N VAL A 124 -4.42 7.45 -9.37
CA VAL A 124 -4.67 7.65 -7.94
C VAL A 124 -5.69 8.77 -7.72
N LYS A 125 -5.47 9.97 -8.28
CA LYS A 125 -6.40 11.10 -8.12
C LYS A 125 -7.81 10.76 -8.60
N LYS A 126 -7.94 10.03 -9.71
CA LYS A 126 -9.23 9.59 -10.24
C LYS A 126 -9.94 8.61 -9.30
N VAL A 127 -9.23 7.57 -8.84
CA VAL A 127 -9.78 6.57 -7.90
C VAL A 127 -10.17 7.23 -6.57
N ASP A 128 -9.36 8.16 -6.06
CA ASP A 128 -9.65 8.93 -4.85
C ASP A 128 -10.95 9.73 -4.97
N ALA A 129 -11.14 10.41 -6.10
CA ALA A 129 -12.36 11.17 -6.35
C ALA A 129 -13.60 10.27 -6.39
N LEU A 130 -13.51 9.11 -7.07
CA LEU A 130 -14.61 8.14 -7.14
C LEU A 130 -14.94 7.54 -5.76
N LEU A 131 -13.94 7.27 -4.92
CA LEU A 131 -14.14 6.81 -3.54
C LEU A 131 -14.85 7.89 -2.70
N LYS A 132 -14.39 9.15 -2.77
CA LYS A 132 -14.97 10.27 -2.02
C LYS A 132 -16.42 10.57 -2.43
N GLN A 133 -16.73 10.37 -3.70
CA GLN A 133 -18.10 10.52 -4.23
C GLN A 133 -19.00 9.33 -3.90
N GLY A 134 -18.46 8.24 -3.32
CA GLY A 134 -19.23 7.01 -3.04
C GLY A 134 -19.58 6.19 -4.28
N VAL A 135 -18.99 6.49 -5.45
CA VAL A 135 -19.25 5.76 -6.71
C VAL A 135 -18.66 4.36 -6.68
N ILE A 136 -17.53 4.18 -5.98
CA ILE A 136 -16.89 2.88 -5.80
C ILE A 136 -16.66 2.59 -4.32
N HIS A 137 -16.72 1.31 -3.96
CA HIS A 137 -16.52 0.86 -2.58
C HIS A 137 -15.33 -0.10 -2.51
N TYR A 138 -14.16 0.42 -2.17
CA TYR A 138 -12.94 -0.36 -1.92
C TYR A 138 -12.43 -0.14 -0.50
N VAL A 139 -11.12 0.02 -0.30
CA VAL A 139 -10.51 0.12 1.02
C VAL A 139 -10.92 1.46 1.68
N PRO A 140 -11.52 1.44 2.89
CA PRO A 140 -11.84 2.66 3.63
C PRO A 140 -10.57 3.21 4.28
N ARG A 141 -9.88 4.11 3.56
CA ARG A 141 -8.49 4.50 3.88
C ARG A 141 -8.30 5.13 5.25
N GLU A 142 -9.20 6.04 5.63
CA GLU A 142 -9.19 6.69 6.94
C GLU A 142 -9.41 5.66 8.04
N LYS A 143 -10.38 4.75 7.86
CA LYS A 143 -10.65 3.70 8.83
C LYS A 143 -9.47 2.75 9.04
N VAL A 144 -8.80 2.37 7.95
CA VAL A 144 -7.58 1.55 8.00
C VAL A 144 -6.48 2.27 8.78
N PHE A 145 -6.35 3.58 8.64
CA PHE A 145 -5.37 4.37 9.39
C PHE A 145 -5.74 4.51 10.88
N GLU A 146 -7.02 4.73 11.21
CA GLU A 146 -7.49 4.80 12.59
C GLU A 146 -7.17 3.52 13.39
N ILE A 147 -7.34 2.35 12.79
CA ILE A 147 -7.06 1.07 13.45
C ILE A 147 -5.58 0.96 13.83
N GLN A 148 -4.70 1.41 12.94
CA GLN A 148 -3.26 1.47 13.18
C GLN A 148 -2.93 2.40 14.34
N LEU A 149 -3.55 3.59 14.40
CA LEU A 149 -3.32 4.54 15.49
C LEU A 149 -3.75 3.97 16.85
N LYS A 150 -4.95 3.36 16.92
CA LYS A 150 -5.46 2.73 18.15
C LYS A 150 -4.50 1.67 18.69
N TYR A 151 -4.03 0.79 17.82
CA TYR A 151 -3.07 -0.24 18.20
C TYR A 151 -1.76 0.36 18.76
N LEU A 152 -1.24 1.42 18.12
CA LEU A 152 0.00 2.07 18.55
C LEU A 152 -0.15 2.80 19.88
N GLU A 153 -1.31 3.43 20.12
CA GLU A 153 -1.65 4.06 21.39
C GLU A 153 -1.71 3.03 22.54
N GLU A 154 -2.38 1.89 22.31
CA GLU A 154 -2.47 0.80 23.28
C GLU A 154 -1.09 0.21 23.60
N LYS A 155 -0.27 -0.03 22.56
CA LYS A 155 1.11 -0.50 22.71
C LYS A 155 1.94 0.47 23.56
N GLN A 156 1.81 1.77 23.34
CA GLN A 156 2.54 2.78 24.11
C GLN A 156 2.10 2.84 25.58
N LYS A 157 0.79 2.72 25.85
CA LYS A 157 0.26 2.67 27.23
C LYS A 157 0.78 1.46 27.99
N ASN A 158 0.77 0.28 27.35
CA ASN A 158 1.27 -0.94 27.95
C ASN A 158 2.76 -0.83 28.28
N PHE A 159 3.58 -0.29 27.37
CA PHE A 159 5.01 -0.11 27.60
C PHE A 159 5.30 0.79 28.81
N LYS A 160 4.60 1.92 28.95
CA LYS A 160 4.76 2.85 30.09
C LYS A 160 4.40 2.22 31.43
N ASN A 161 3.38 1.35 31.45
CA ASN A 161 2.96 0.64 32.67
C ASN A 161 3.98 -0.42 33.11
N PHE A 162 4.79 -0.95 32.19
CA PHE A 162 5.88 -1.89 32.51
C PHE A 162 7.14 -1.18 33.01
N THR A 163 7.44 0.04 32.56
CA THR A 163 8.64 0.79 32.98
C THR A 163 8.48 1.56 34.29
N ASN A 164 7.24 1.72 34.77
CA ASN A 164 6.92 2.40 36.04
C ASN A 164 6.62 1.41 37.20
N LYS A 165 6.93 0.13 37.01
CA LYS A 165 6.94 -0.90 38.06
C LYS A 165 8.37 -1.31 38.35
#